data_AF-A0A6G9SA67-F1
#
_entry.id   AF-A0A6G9SA67-F1
#
_cell.length_a   1.000
_cell.length_b   1.000
_cell.length_c   1.000
_cell.angle_alpha   90.00
_cell.angle_beta   90.00
_cell.angle_gamma   90.00
#
_symmetry.space_group_name_H-M   'P 1'
#
loop_
_entity.id
_entity.type
_entity.pdbx_description
1 polymer ?
#
loop_
_entity_poly.entity_id
_entity_poly.type
_entity_poly.pdbx_seq_one_letter_code
_entity_poly.pdbx_strand_id
1 'polypeptide(L)'
;MNAHITTNQIDWNPILSRMKYIAGHSLPTYPGDLKAALLDHAGLTSHPKGEEAYQLAREMARLTTYCDPEIVYWFSRLVCLMNN
;
A
#
# COMPACT_ATOMS: atom_id res chain seq x y z
N MET A 1 -3.82 15.97 -30.84
CA MET A 1 -2.53 15.51 -30.29
C MET A 1 -2.84 14.44 -29.26
N ASN A 2 -2.33 13.24 -29.47
CA ASN A 2 -2.67 12.04 -28.73
C ASN A 2 -2.21 12.16 -27.28
N ALA A 3 -3.15 12.15 -26.33
CA ALA A 3 -2.83 12.01 -24.92
C ALA A 3 -2.25 10.61 -24.72
N HIS A 4 -0.92 10.54 -24.59
CA HIS A 4 -0.23 9.31 -24.23
C HIS A 4 -0.75 8.84 -22.87
N ILE A 5 -1.42 7.69 -22.91
CA ILE A 5 -1.86 6.87 -21.79
C ILE A 5 -0.69 6.74 -20.79
N THR A 6 -0.74 7.54 -19.74
CA THR A 6 0.12 7.45 -18.54
C THR A 6 -0.69 6.95 -17.34
N THR A 7 -1.80 6.25 -17.60
CA THR A 7 -2.63 5.58 -16.59
C THR A 7 -2.02 4.20 -16.28
N ASN A 8 -1.39 4.03 -15.11
CA ASN A 8 -1.52 2.82 -14.26
C ASN A 8 -0.52 2.69 -13.09
N GLN A 9 0.46 3.58 -12.89
CA GLN A 9 1.31 3.52 -11.69
C GLN A 9 0.88 4.58 -10.67
N ILE A 10 0.13 4.14 -9.65
CA ILE A 10 -0.13 4.93 -8.45
C ILE A 10 1.22 5.24 -7.78
N ASP A 11 1.50 6.51 -7.52
CA ASP A 11 2.69 6.93 -6.78
C ASP A 11 2.47 6.69 -5.28
N TRP A 12 3.24 5.79 -4.66
CA TRP A 12 3.12 5.43 -3.24
C TRP A 12 4.02 6.26 -2.31
N ASN A 13 4.86 7.15 -2.86
CA ASN A 13 5.74 8.02 -2.07
C ASN A 13 5.01 8.85 -0.99
N PRO A 14 3.78 9.37 -1.22
CA PRO A 14 3.03 10.08 -0.18
C PRO A 14 2.72 9.23 1.06
N ILE A 15 2.58 7.91 0.91
CA ILE A 15 2.38 6.98 2.03
C ILE A 15 3.73 6.64 2.67
N LEU A 16 4.73 6.28 1.86
CA LEU A 16 6.05 5.86 2.33
C LEU A 16 6.78 6.98 3.10
N SER A 17 6.71 8.22 2.60
CA SER A 17 7.34 9.40 3.24
C SER A 17 6.77 9.74 4.62
N ARG A 18 5.57 9.24 4.95
CA ARG A 18 4.94 9.44 6.26
C ARG A 18 5.37 8.41 7.29
N MET A 19 6.07 7.35 6.89
CA MET A 19 6.57 6.33 7.81
C MET A 19 7.61 6.91 8.75
N LYS A 20 7.57 6.50 10.01
CA LYS A 20 8.43 7.01 11.07
C LYS A 20 9.15 5.87 11.76
N TYR A 21 10.41 6.10 12.10
CA TYR A 21 11.10 5.26 13.07
C TYR A 21 10.64 5.66 14.48
N ILE A 22 10.03 4.73 15.19
CA ILE A 22 9.64 4.92 16.58
C ILE A 22 10.73 4.30 17.46
N ALA A 23 11.19 5.04 18.47
CA ALA A 23 12.18 4.54 19.41
C ALA A 23 11.68 3.23 20.06
N GLY A 24 12.50 2.17 20.01
CA GLY A 24 12.14 0.83 20.49
C GLY A 24 11.59 -0.12 19.42
N HIS A 25 11.33 0.36 18.20
CA HIS A 25 10.99 -0.49 17.05
C HIS A 25 12.19 -0.62 16.08
N SER A 26 12.39 -1.81 15.54
CA SER A 26 13.44 -2.10 14.56
C SER A 26 13.09 -1.65 13.14
N LEU A 27 11.80 -1.50 12.84
CA LEU A 27 11.28 -1.20 11.51
C LEU A 27 10.37 0.04 11.56
N PRO A 28 10.35 0.84 10.48
CA PRO A 28 9.52 2.05 10.44
C PRO A 28 8.04 1.66 10.37
N THR A 29 7.20 2.48 11.00
CA THR A 29 5.76 2.29 11.09
C THR A 29 5.02 3.52 10.57
N TYR A 30 3.82 3.30 10.06
CA TYR A 30 2.94 4.35 9.61
C TYR A 30 2.21 4.97 10.82
N PRO A 31 2.28 6.30 11.02
CA PRO A 31 1.63 6.96 12.14
C PRO A 31 0.12 7.14 11.85
N GLY A 32 -0.65 6.06 11.94
CA GLY A 32 -2.10 6.07 11.71
C GLY A 32 -2.63 4.73 11.21
N ASP A 33 -3.85 4.76 10.68
CA ASP A 33 -4.45 3.59 10.03
C ASP A 33 -3.88 3.41 8.62
N LEU A 34 -2.87 2.54 8.50
CA LEU A 34 -2.23 2.23 7.21
C LEU A 34 -3.24 1.68 6.19
N LYS A 35 -4.20 0.86 6.63
CA LYS A 35 -5.20 0.26 5.75
C LYS A 35 -6.06 1.35 5.13
N ALA A 36 -6.65 2.20 5.96
CA ALA A 36 -7.51 3.28 5.49
C ALA A 36 -6.75 4.19 4.52
N ALA A 37 -5.49 4.53 4.84
CA ALA A 37 -4.66 5.37 3.98
C ALA A 37 -4.34 4.70 2.62
N LEU A 38 -4.04 3.40 2.61
CA LEU A 38 -3.78 2.66 1.37
C LEU A 38 -5.02 2.54 0.49
N LEU A 39 -6.17 2.23 1.10
CA LEU A 39 -7.43 2.10 0.37
C LEU A 39 -7.86 3.45 -0.22
N ASP A 40 -7.76 4.52 0.55
CA ASP A 40 -8.09 5.88 0.10
C ASP A 40 -7.18 6.32 -1.05
N HIS A 41 -5.88 6.15 -0.88
CA HIS A 41 -4.88 6.52 -1.89
C HIS A 41 -5.04 5.72 -3.19
N ALA A 42 -5.55 4.48 -3.11
CA ALA A 42 -5.84 3.64 -4.27
C ALA A 42 -7.22 3.87 -4.89
N GLY A 43 -8.09 4.69 -4.28
CA GLY A 43 -9.49 4.82 -4.68
C GLY A 43 -10.33 3.57 -4.40
N LEU A 44 -9.94 2.75 -3.43
CA LEU A 44 -10.52 1.43 -3.09
C LEU A 44 -11.28 1.42 -1.76
N THR A 45 -11.51 2.57 -1.11
CA THR A 45 -12.16 2.68 0.22
C THR A 45 -13.48 1.92 0.36
N SER A 46 -14.28 1.84 -0.71
CA SER A 46 -15.55 1.10 -0.73
C SER A 46 -15.54 -0.10 -1.66
N HIS A 47 -14.37 -0.48 -2.18
CA HIS A 47 -14.24 -1.58 -3.12
C HIS A 47 -13.99 -2.90 -2.36
N PRO A 48 -14.83 -3.94 -2.53
CA PRO A 48 -14.69 -5.19 -1.78
C PRO A 48 -13.31 -5.84 -1.96
N LYS A 49 -12.76 -5.80 -3.18
CA LYS A 49 -11.40 -6.28 -3.47
C LYS A 49 -10.27 -5.47 -2.80
N GLY A 50 -10.53 -4.23 -2.37
CA GLY A 50 -9.54 -3.43 -1.67
C GLY A 50 -9.19 -4.04 -0.31
N GLU A 51 -10.22 -4.47 0.42
CA GLU A 51 -10.03 -5.20 1.68
C GLU A 51 -9.22 -6.47 1.48
N GLU A 52 -9.63 -7.30 0.51
CA GLU A 52 -8.99 -8.58 0.20
C GLU A 52 -7.52 -8.38 -0.18
N ALA A 53 -7.23 -7.38 -1.02
CA ALA A 53 -5.87 -7.03 -1.40
C ALA A 53 -5.03 -6.59 -0.19
N TYR A 54 -5.60 -5.81 0.73
CA TYR A 54 -4.89 -5.41 1.95
C TYR A 54 -4.62 -6.59 2.88
N GLN A 55 -5.59 -7.49 3.10
CA GLN A 55 -5.36 -8.68 3.93
C GLN A 55 -4.32 -9.59 3.30
N LEU A 56 -4.37 -9.81 1.99
CA LEU A 56 -3.36 -10.59 1.28
C LEU A 56 -1.97 -9.96 1.39
N ALA A 57 -1.85 -8.63 1.22
CA ALA A 57 -0.58 -7.93 1.40
C ALA A 57 0.01 -8.11 2.80
N ARG A 58 -0.85 -8.09 3.85
CA ARG A 58 -0.44 -8.37 5.22
C ARG A 58 0.01 -9.80 5.41
N GLU A 59 -0.69 -10.76 4.84
CA GLU A 59 -0.31 -12.18 4.90
C GLU A 59 1.01 -12.44 4.21
N MET A 60 1.26 -11.82 3.05
CA MET A 60 2.56 -11.89 2.37
C MET A 60 3.68 -11.30 3.22
N ALA A 61 3.46 -10.13 3.83
CA ALA A 61 4.44 -9.51 4.72
C ALA A 61 4.72 -10.35 5.98
N ARG A 62 3.76 -11.16 6.46
CA ARG A 62 3.97 -12.05 7.62
C ARG A 62 5.01 -13.13 7.37
N LEU A 63 5.24 -13.52 6.12
CA LEU A 63 6.20 -14.56 5.77
C LEU A 63 7.65 -14.05 5.77
N THR A 64 7.85 -12.76 6.03
CA THR A 64 9.12 -12.05 5.91
C THR A 64 9.34 -11.12 7.10
N THR A 65 9.25 -9.79 6.93
CA THR A 65 9.60 -8.81 7.99
C THR A 65 8.38 -8.28 8.73
N TYR A 66 7.18 -8.46 8.16
CA TYR A 66 5.90 -8.00 8.69
C TYR A 66 5.91 -6.54 9.14
N CYS A 67 6.42 -5.65 8.28
CA CYS A 67 6.43 -4.22 8.52
C CYS A 67 5.55 -3.43 7.55
N ASP A 68 5.19 -2.22 7.96
CA ASP A 68 4.34 -1.32 7.17
C ASP A 68 4.90 -1.05 5.77
N PRO A 69 6.21 -0.75 5.57
CA PRO A 69 6.79 -0.63 4.22
C PRO A 69 6.54 -1.85 3.33
N GLU A 70 6.66 -3.05 3.89
CA GLU A 70 6.49 -4.28 3.15
C GLU A 70 5.01 -4.53 2.82
N ILE A 71 4.11 -4.18 3.72
CA ILE A 71 2.66 -4.21 3.46
C ILE A 71 2.32 -3.24 2.31
N VAL A 72 2.88 -2.02 2.30
CA VAL A 72 2.69 -1.07 1.19
C VAL A 72 3.24 -1.62 -0.12
N TYR A 73 4.42 -2.25 -0.08
CA TYR A 73 5.01 -2.89 -1.26
C TYR A 73 4.08 -3.97 -1.84
N TRP A 74 3.65 -4.95 -1.03
CA TRP A 74 2.77 -6.02 -1.52
C TRP A 74 1.42 -5.49 -1.99
N PHE A 75 0.82 -4.54 -1.25
CA PHE A 75 -0.43 -3.91 -1.65
C PHE A 75 -0.32 -3.21 -3.00
N SER A 76 0.74 -2.45 -3.24
CA SER A 76 0.97 -1.77 -4.53
C SER A 76 1.03 -2.76 -5.71
N ARG A 77 1.67 -3.92 -5.51
CA ARG A 77 1.76 -4.98 -6.53
C ARG A 77 0.39 -5.59 -6.82
N LEU A 78 -0.41 -5.83 -5.79
CA LEU A 78 -1.77 -6.37 -5.94
C LEU A 78 -2.69 -5.38 -6.67
N VAL A 79 -2.66 -4.10 -6.32
CA VAL A 79 -3.44 -3.07 -7.00
C VAL A 79 -3.03 -2.93 -8.47
N CYS A 80 -1.74 -2.96 -8.78
CA CYS A 80 -1.26 -2.99 -10.17
C CYS A 80 -1.79 -4.20 -10.95
N LEU A 81 -1.94 -5.37 -10.32
CA LEU A 81 -2.50 -6.56 -10.96
C LEU A 81 -4.02 -6.48 -11.13
N MET A 82 -4.73 -5.74 -10.27
CA MET A 82 -6.18 -5.55 -10.37
C MET A 82 -6.59 -4.58 -11.49
N ASN A 83 -5.70 -3.64 -11.83
CA ASN A 83 -5.93 -2.58 -12.83
C ASN A 83 -5.45 -2.98 -14.25
N ASN A 84 -4.90 -4.19 -14.40
CA ASN A 84 -4.53 -4.81 -15.67
C ASN A 84 -5.60 -5.80 -16.10
#